data_AF-A0A1Y3BV63-F1
#
_entry.id   AF-A0A1Y3BV63-F1
#
_cell.length_a   1.000
_cell.length_b   1.000
_cell.length_c   1.000
_cell.angle_alpha   90.00
_cell.angle_beta   90.00
_cell.angle_gamma   90.00
#
_symmetry.space_group_name_H-M   'P 1'
#
loop_
_entity.id
_entity.type
_entity.pdbx_description
1 polymer ?
#
loop_
_entity_poly.entity_id
_entity_poly.type
_entity_poly.pdbx_seq_one_letter_code
_entity_poly.pdbx_strand_id
1 'polypeptide(L)'
;WYHIAKCIRDLADKPHLIGSTFWNFIDFISTYRTPLFVLLLPYIECKYLRKNFENGIEKAYQLRIQEKLNGCGLPFNRSKGNLYVSLVNEMKSLREDIIRRKNNPNIDERSKSIVQEQNSASDRMENSGH
;
A
#
# COMPACT_ATOMS: atom_id res chain seq x y z
N TRP A 1 23.43 -9.20 11.79
CA TRP A 1 22.54 -8.02 11.89
C TRP A 1 23.07 -6.91 12.80
N TYR A 2 23.42 -7.18 14.05
CA TYR A 2 23.93 -6.16 14.98
C TYR A 2 25.15 -5.37 14.46
N HIS A 3 26.18 -6.05 13.92
CA HIS A 3 27.35 -5.38 13.34
C HIS A 3 27.00 -4.44 12.18
N ILE A 4 26.05 -4.86 11.33
CA ILE A 4 25.55 -4.05 10.21
C ILE A 4 24.81 -2.81 10.75
N ALA A 5 23.93 -3.00 11.73
CA ALA A 5 23.21 -1.88 12.37
C ALA A 5 24.16 -0.91 13.08
N LYS A 6 25.23 -1.40 13.71
CA LYS A 6 26.28 -0.56 14.30
C LYS A 6 26.98 0.27 13.23
N CYS A 7 27.45 -0.36 12.15
CA CYS A 7 28.06 0.33 11.02
C CYS A 7 27.15 1.43 10.44
N ILE A 8 25.86 1.13 10.26
CA ILE A 8 24.87 2.10 9.75
C ILE A 8 24.69 3.28 10.71
N ARG A 9 24.69 3.06 12.04
CA ARG A 9 24.61 4.16 13.01
C ARG A 9 25.88 5.03 12.98
N ASP A 10 27.05 4.41 12.92
CA ASP A 10 28.33 5.13 12.83
C ASP A 10 28.42 5.98 11.55
N LEU A 11 27.83 5.49 10.46
CA LEU A 11 27.66 6.19 9.18
C LEU A 11 26.64 7.32 9.25
N ALA A 12 25.53 7.11 9.97
CA ALA A 12 24.47 8.09 10.14
C ALA A 12 24.89 9.33 10.95
N ASP A 13 26.00 9.22 11.69
CA ASP A 13 26.63 10.35 12.39
C ASP A 13 27.46 11.22 11.44
N LYS A 14 27.74 10.73 10.23
CA LYS A 14 28.50 11.44 9.18
C LYS A 14 27.72 11.44 7.84
N PRO A 15 26.48 11.97 7.82
CA PRO A 15 25.60 11.85 6.66
C PRO A 15 26.14 12.57 5.41
N HIS A 16 26.94 13.62 5.60
CA HIS A 16 27.59 14.38 4.53
C HIS A 16 28.54 13.53 3.67
N LEU A 17 29.09 12.42 4.20
CA LEU A 17 30.01 11.55 3.46
C LEU A 17 29.29 10.59 2.50
N ILE A 18 28.00 10.37 2.70
CA ILE A 18 27.23 9.29 2.02
C ILE A 18 26.17 9.89 1.10
N GLY A 19 25.78 11.14 1.35
CA GLY A 19 24.79 11.87 0.55
C GLY A 19 23.42 11.19 0.57
N SER A 20 22.66 11.33 -0.52
CA SER A 20 21.28 10.86 -0.67
C SER A 20 21.12 9.33 -0.57
N THR A 21 22.19 8.56 -0.79
CA THR A 21 22.15 7.08 -0.74
C THR A 21 21.79 6.57 0.66
N PHE A 22 22.29 7.23 1.71
CA PHE A 22 21.93 6.90 3.09
C PHE A 22 20.42 7.05 3.32
N TRP A 23 19.86 8.17 2.85
CA TRP A 23 18.44 8.49 2.98
C TRP A 23 17.56 7.48 2.25
N ASN A 24 17.93 7.11 1.03
CA ASN A 24 17.23 6.06 0.27
C ASN A 24 17.28 4.70 0.99
N PHE A 25 18.40 4.37 1.64
CA PHE A 25 18.51 3.13 2.40
C PHE A 25 17.62 3.13 3.65
N ILE A 26 17.58 4.23 4.42
CA ILE A 26 16.68 4.36 5.58
C ILE A 26 15.21 4.31 5.14
N ASP A 27 14.88 4.91 4.01
CA ASP A 27 13.56 4.84 3.39
C ASP A 27 13.19 3.40 3.06
N PHE A 28 14.10 2.64 2.43
CA PHE A 28 13.92 1.23 2.10
C PHE A 28 13.66 0.36 3.34
N ILE A 29 14.50 0.46 4.39
CA ILE A 29 14.32 -0.37 5.59
C ILE A 29 13.00 -0.05 6.31
N SER A 30 12.56 1.22 6.28
CA SER A 30 11.31 1.67 6.89
C SER A 30 10.09 1.22 6.09
N THR A 31 10.25 1.08 4.77
CA THR A 31 9.21 0.60 3.84
C THR A 31 8.97 -0.90 3.99
N TYR A 32 10.03 -1.70 3.97
CA TYR A 32 9.92 -3.16 3.95
C TYR A 32 10.01 -3.81 5.33
N ARG A 33 10.20 -3.01 6.39
CA ARG A 33 10.29 -3.47 7.79
C ARG A 33 11.23 -4.65 7.96
N THR A 34 12.39 -4.58 7.29
CA THR A 34 13.42 -5.63 7.33
C THR A 34 13.91 -5.89 8.77
N PRO A 35 14.58 -7.01 9.08
CA PRO A 35 15.12 -7.25 10.42
C PRO A 35 16.04 -6.13 10.96
N LEU A 36 16.68 -5.36 10.07
CA LEU A 36 17.46 -4.18 10.42
C LEU A 36 16.60 -3.02 10.96
N PHE A 37 15.35 -2.91 10.51
CA PHE A 37 14.41 -1.88 10.97
C PHE A 37 14.26 -1.91 12.49
N VAL A 38 14.08 -3.11 13.08
CA VAL A 38 13.92 -3.27 14.53
C VAL A 38 15.16 -2.76 15.30
N LEU A 39 16.36 -2.99 14.76
CA LEU A 39 17.61 -2.57 15.39
C LEU A 39 17.93 -1.08 15.18
N LEU A 40 17.35 -0.46 14.16
CA LEU A 40 17.57 0.94 13.80
C LEU A 40 16.42 1.85 14.24
N LEU A 41 15.25 1.31 14.57
CA LEU A 41 14.08 2.08 14.99
C LEU A 41 14.36 3.06 16.14
N PRO A 42 15.02 2.66 17.26
CA PRO A 42 15.32 3.60 18.33
C PRO A 42 16.22 4.75 17.86
N TYR A 43 17.14 4.46 16.93
CA TYR A 43 18.00 5.48 16.34
C TYR A 43 17.22 6.44 15.44
N ILE A 44 16.30 5.90 14.62
CA ILE A 44 15.45 6.69 13.73
C ILE A 44 14.54 7.62 14.55
N GLU A 45 13.88 7.11 15.59
CA GLU A 45 12.96 7.93 16.39
C GLU A 45 13.69 8.97 17.25
N CYS A 46 14.76 8.58 17.95
CA CYS A 46 15.40 9.46 18.92
C CYS A 46 16.37 10.45 18.29
N LYS A 47 17.08 10.08 17.21
CA LYS A 47 18.14 10.91 16.64
C LYS A 47 17.76 11.50 15.29
N TYR A 48 17.03 10.75 14.48
CA TYR A 48 16.75 11.15 13.11
C TYR A 48 15.48 12.01 13.00
N LEU A 49 14.37 11.60 13.62
CA LEU A 49 13.14 12.39 13.62
C LEU A 49 13.19 13.63 14.50
N ARG A 50 14.09 13.66 15.50
CA ARG A 50 14.26 14.82 16.38
C ARG A 50 15.29 15.83 15.88
N LYS A 51 16.05 15.51 14.84
CA LYS A 51 17.04 16.43 14.27
C LYS A 51 16.35 17.43 13.36
N ASN A 52 16.67 18.71 13.55
CA ASN A 52 16.25 19.78 12.65
C ASN A 52 17.22 19.83 11.47
N PHE A 53 16.83 19.25 10.34
CA PHE A 53 17.62 19.36 9.11
C PHE A 53 17.32 20.69 8.41
N GLU A 54 18.35 21.46 8.12
CA GLU A 54 18.24 22.76 7.43
C GLU A 54 18.03 22.58 5.91
N ASN A 55 18.48 21.46 5.36
CA ASN A 55 18.31 21.15 3.95
C ASN A 55 16.88 20.64 3.65
N GLY A 56 16.20 21.27 2.69
CA GLY A 56 14.84 20.92 2.29
C GLY A 56 14.71 19.48 1.78
N ILE A 57 15.75 18.93 1.15
CA ILE A 57 15.75 17.54 0.66
C ILE A 57 15.73 16.56 1.84
N GLU A 58 16.59 16.78 2.84
CA GLU A 58 16.67 15.94 4.03
C GLU A 58 15.36 15.97 4.83
N LYS A 59 14.74 17.16 4.93
CA LYS A 59 13.43 17.32 5.54
C LYS A 59 12.33 16.54 4.81
N ALA A 60 12.36 16.51 3.47
CA ALA A 60 11.42 15.71 2.70
C ALA A 60 11.56 14.21 2.97
N TYR A 61 12.79 13.71 3.12
CA TYR A 61 13.03 12.32 3.52
C TYR A 61 12.57 12.04 4.96
N GLN A 62 12.82 12.97 5.89
CA GLN A 62 12.36 12.84 7.28
C GLN A 62 10.84 12.69 7.35
N LEU A 63 10.09 13.55 6.65
CA LEU A 63 8.64 13.47 6.57
C LEU A 63 8.17 12.14 5.97
N ARG A 64 8.75 11.73 4.83
CA ARG A 64 8.42 10.45 4.19
C ARG A 64 8.64 9.26 5.13
N ILE A 65 9.75 9.25 5.86
CA ILE A 65 10.06 8.16 6.80
C ILE A 65 9.10 8.20 7.98
N GLN A 66 8.75 9.37 8.50
CA GLN A 66 7.76 9.53 9.57
C GLN A 66 6.38 9.00 9.15
N GLU A 67 5.92 9.30 7.93
CA GLU A 67 4.70 8.73 7.36
C GLU A 67 4.75 7.20 7.31
N LYS A 68 5.89 6.63 6.89
CA LYS A 68 6.09 5.17 6.85
C LYS A 68 6.10 4.53 8.24
N LEU A 69 6.61 5.22 9.26
CA LEU A 69 6.53 4.74 10.64
C LEU A 69 5.07 4.69 11.13
N ASN A 70 4.26 5.69 10.75
CA ASN A 70 2.82 5.75 11.03
C ASN A 70 2.00 4.74 10.20
N GLY A 71 2.63 3.98 9.30
CA GLY A 71 1.96 2.97 8.48
C GLY A 71 1.49 3.45 7.11
N CYS A 72 1.74 4.71 6.75
CA CYS A 72 1.35 5.28 5.46
C CYS A 72 2.31 4.86 4.34
N GLY A 73 1.76 4.58 3.15
CA GLY A 73 2.58 4.31 1.95
C GLY A 73 3.45 3.05 2.03
N LEU A 74 3.14 2.13 2.94
CA LEU A 74 3.82 0.83 3.02
C LEU A 74 3.30 -0.10 1.93
N PRO A 75 4.18 -0.91 1.30
CA PRO A 75 3.74 -1.96 0.40
C PRO A 75 2.83 -2.93 1.16
N PHE A 76 1.78 -3.38 0.50
CA PHE A 76 0.90 -4.39 1.06
C PHE A 76 1.73 -5.63 1.43
N ASN A 77 1.67 -6.04 2.70
CA ASN A 77 2.43 -7.19 3.20
C ASN A 77 1.92 -8.47 2.53
N ARG A 78 2.58 -8.91 1.46
CA ARG A 78 2.32 -10.19 0.76
C ARG A 78 2.89 -11.40 1.52
N SER A 79 2.77 -11.44 2.84
CA SER A 79 3.12 -12.66 3.57
C SER A 79 2.22 -13.80 3.09
N LYS A 80 2.71 -15.05 3.09
CA LYS A 80 1.89 -16.22 2.72
C LYS A 80 0.58 -16.25 3.52
N GLY A 81 0.65 -15.90 4.82
CA GLY A 81 -0.53 -15.76 5.68
C GLY A 81 -1.54 -14.72 5.18
N ASN A 82 -1.09 -13.51 4.81
CA ASN A 82 -1.98 -12.49 4.23
C ASN A 82 -2.58 -12.94 2.90
N LEU A 83 -1.82 -13.67 2.07
CA LEU A 83 -2.33 -14.22 0.81
C LEU A 83 -3.43 -15.25 1.08
N TYR A 84 -3.24 -16.15 2.05
CA TYR A 84 -4.28 -17.10 2.45
C TYR A 84 -5.52 -16.41 3.02
N VAL A 85 -5.35 -15.34 3.81
CA VAL A 85 -6.47 -14.54 4.32
C VAL A 85 -7.23 -13.87 3.17
N SER A 86 -6.52 -13.28 2.20
CA SER A 86 -7.13 -12.69 1.00
C SER A 86 -7.93 -13.74 0.22
N LEU A 87 -7.31 -14.90 -0.04
CA LEU A 87 -7.95 -16.00 -0.75
C LEU A 87 -9.21 -16.51 -0.01
N VAL A 88 -9.13 -16.68 1.31
CA VAL A 88 -10.29 -17.12 2.10
C VAL A 88 -11.42 -16.10 2.05
N ASN A 89 -11.10 -14.81 2.07
CA ASN A 89 -12.10 -13.74 1.94
C ASN A 89 -12.73 -13.72 0.55
N GLU A 90 -11.94 -13.89 -0.51
CA GLU A 90 -12.43 -14.02 -1.89
C GLU A 90 -13.34 -15.24 -2.05
N MET A 91 -12.96 -16.39 -1.51
CA MET A 91 -13.80 -17.60 -1.50
C MET A 91 -15.11 -17.40 -0.73
N LYS A 92 -15.08 -16.69 0.40
CA LYS A 92 -16.31 -16.34 1.15
C LYS A 92 -17.23 -15.44 0.34
N SER A 93 -16.68 -14.41 -0.31
CA SER A 93 -17.44 -13.52 -1.20
C SER A 93 -18.08 -14.31 -2.35
N LEU A 94 -17.32 -15.17 -3.02
CA LEU A 94 -17.83 -16.03 -4.09
C LEU A 94 -18.95 -16.96 -3.61
N ARG A 95 -18.80 -17.54 -2.41
CA ARG A 95 -19.84 -18.37 -1.79
C ARG A 95 -21.10 -17.55 -1.53
N GLU A 96 -20.96 -16.35 -0.97
CA GLU A 96 -22.09 -15.44 -0.71
C GLU A 96 -22.79 -15.05 -2.01
N ASP A 97 -22.05 -14.78 -3.08
CA ASP A 97 -22.60 -14.46 -4.40
C ASP A 97 -23.39 -15.63 -4.98
N ILE A 98 -22.87 -16.86 -4.88
CA ILE A 98 -23.57 -18.07 -5.31
C ILE A 98 -24.87 -18.26 -4.50
N ILE A 99 -24.82 -18.05 -3.18
CA ILE A 99 -26.00 -18.16 -2.32
C ILE A 99 -27.02 -17.07 -2.67
N ARG A 100 -26.58 -15.82 -2.89
CA ARG A 100 -27.43 -14.70 -3.31
C ARG A 100 -28.14 -15.00 -4.63
N ARG A 101 -27.42 -15.51 -5.64
CA ARG A 101 -27.99 -15.93 -6.93
C ARG A 101 -28.99 -17.07 -6.77
N LYS A 102 -28.66 -18.08 -5.97
CA LYS A 102 -29.56 -19.22 -5.70
C LYS A 102 -30.84 -18.80 -4.99
N ASN A 103 -30.73 -17.91 -4.01
CA ASN A 103 -31.86 -17.44 -3.22
C ASN A 103 -32.71 -16.40 -3.95
N ASN A 104 -32.21 -15.86 -5.06
CA ASN A 104 -32.88 -14.81 -5.80
C ASN A 104 -32.62 -14.98 -7.32
N PRO A 105 -33.19 -16.05 -7.93
CA PRO A 105 -32.93 -16.40 -9.33
C PRO A 105 -33.37 -15.34 -10.33
N ASN A 106 -34.20 -14.36 -9.91
CA ASN A 106 -34.64 -13.23 -10.72
C ASN A 106 -33.67 -12.03 -10.76
N ILE A 107 -32.57 -12.03 -9.99
CA ILE A 107 -31.60 -10.91 -10.04
C ILE A 107 -30.87 -10.90 -11.39
N ASP A 108 -30.48 -12.05 -11.92
CA ASP A 108 -29.80 -12.14 -13.22
C ASP A 108 -30.76 -11.82 -14.39
N GLU A 109 -32.04 -12.20 -14.29
CA GLU A 109 -33.09 -11.80 -15.25
C GLU A 109 -33.36 -10.29 -15.22
N ARG A 110 -33.40 -9.69 -14.02
CA ARG A 110 -33.57 -8.22 -13.87
C ARG A 110 -32.36 -7.45 -14.40
N SER A 111 -31.15 -7.94 -14.20
CA SER A 111 -29.95 -7.34 -14.77
C SER A 111 -29.90 -7.46 -16.30
N LYS A 112 -30.38 -8.59 -16.87
CA LYS A 112 -30.54 -8.74 -18.32
C LYS A 112 -31.65 -7.87 -18.88
N SER A 113 -32.80 -7.75 -18.20
CA SER A 113 -33.92 -6.91 -18.66
C SER A 113 -33.59 -5.43 -18.62
N ILE A 114 -32.85 -4.94 -17.62
CA ILE A 114 -32.36 -3.56 -17.55
C ILE A 114 -31.39 -3.25 -18.71
N VAL A 115 -30.46 -4.16 -19.02
CA VAL A 115 -29.53 -4.00 -20.16
C VAL A 115 -30.27 -4.03 -21.50
N GLN A 116 -31.28 -4.91 -21.64
CA GLN A 116 -32.07 -5.02 -22.86
C GLN A 116 -33.02 -3.84 -23.09
N GLU A 117 -33.59 -3.28 -22.03
CA GLU A 117 -34.44 -2.09 -22.07
C GLU A 117 -33.63 -0.83 -22.44
N GLN A 118 -32.38 -0.71 -21.95
CA GLN A 118 -31.49 0.40 -22.34
C GLN A 118 -31.00 0.32 -23.79
N ASN A 119 -30.67 -0.88 -24.29
CA ASN A 119 -30.30 -1.07 -25.69
C ASN A 119 -31.50 -0.79 -26.63
N SER A 120 -32.71 -1.21 -26.23
CA SER A 120 -33.94 -0.97 -27.02
C SER A 120 -34.37 0.50 -27.03
N ALA A 121 -34.07 1.26 -25.98
CA ALA A 121 -34.30 2.71 -25.92
C ALA A 121 -33.29 3.48 -26.80
N SER A 122 -32.04 3.01 -26.88
CA SER A 122 -31.00 3.59 -27.72
C SER A 122 -31.29 3.41 -29.22
N ASP A 123 -31.70 2.21 -29.64
CA ASP A 123 -32.07 1.92 -31.04
C ASP A 123 -33.29 2.73 -31.52
N ARG A 124 -34.23 3.04 -30.60
CA ARG A 124 -35.39 3.89 -30.92
C ARG A 124 -35.02 5.37 -31.11
N MET A 125 -33.94 5.84 -30.51
CA MET A 125 -33.47 7.22 -30.70
C MET A 125 -32.65 7.39 -31.99
N GLU A 126 -31.94 6.36 -32.44
CA GLU A 126 -31.21 6.40 -33.73
C GLU A 126 -32.13 6.36 -34.95
N ASN A 127 -33.25 5.64 -34.88
CA ASN A 127 -34.16 5.47 -36.03
C ASN A 127 -35.18 6.63 -36.23
N SER A 128 -35.14 7.66 -35.37
CA SER A 128 -35.96 8.89 -35.49
C SER A 128 -35.20 10.07 -36.13
N GLY A 129 -33.94 9.84 -36.55
CA GLY A 129 -33.04 10.86 -37.07
C GLY A 129 -32.76 10.78 -38.58
N HIS A 130 -33.69 10.31 -39.40
CA HIS A 130 -33.66 10.41 -40.87
C HIS A 130 -34.99 10.90 -41.41
#